data_AF-A0A6F8Z233-F1
#
_entry.id   AF-A0A6F8Z233-F1
#
_cell.length_a   1.000
_cell.length_b   1.000
_cell.length_c   1.000
_cell.angle_alpha   90.00
_cell.angle_beta   90.00
_cell.angle_gamma   90.00
#
_symmetry.space_group_name_H-M   'P 1'
#
loop_
_entity.id
_entity.type
_entity.pdbx_description
1 polymer ?
#
loop_
_entity_poly.entity_id
_entity_poly.type
_entity_poly.pdbx_seq_one_letter_code
_entity_poly.pdbx_strand_id
1 'polypeptide(L)'
;MEDRKIEVWRPMAILLQVFISAGVAILIFVLGEVFIRQRARQAKKESIEATYQKYAEPLMLSASQLFWRLDEVFNPGGAGYYLQGHEHHVRYERYKTLSTLYRMASLLGWIRALRRELVFIRGSNPAVVKDLDGALESYASALADGRRVETRMVESLIHLWLIRANHLSPEVIAQAGIQTARQVAYALHEKQVSSVKYLSEADQLALSREIADSLTGALSCAPVADDLLKETIKRAVVYLSVREAWFYRDWQSGIGDLMIKQVKGSQRDFEIIGYKDFEEMCDGQEEVQLIWLRRLYAVIDDLDVDGDRFSDSRIDQLHETYLATAKMIEALHQSDSVQSQIPESTRNAVNRVLQAA
;
A
#
# COMPACT_ATOMS: atom_id res chain seq x y z
N MET A 1 -57.39 24.17 -67.09
CA MET A 1 -56.40 23.09 -66.87
C MET A 1 -55.45 23.39 -65.69
N GLU A 2 -55.79 24.34 -64.81
CA GLU A 2 -54.95 24.79 -63.68
C GLU A 2 -55.33 24.18 -62.32
N ASP A 3 -56.57 23.71 -62.12
CA ASP A 3 -57.01 23.20 -60.80
C ASP A 3 -56.43 21.85 -60.38
N ARG A 4 -55.93 21.02 -61.32
CA ARG A 4 -55.32 19.72 -60.97
C ARG A 4 -53.91 19.81 -60.38
N LYS A 5 -53.28 20.98 -60.41
CA LYS A 5 -51.94 21.15 -59.82
C LYS A 5 -51.98 21.31 -58.30
N ILE A 6 -53.12 21.63 -57.68
CA ILE A 6 -53.21 21.93 -56.25
C ILE A 6 -53.38 20.67 -55.37
N GLU A 7 -53.91 19.57 -55.94
CA GLU A 7 -54.26 18.37 -55.18
C GLU A 7 -53.05 17.49 -54.80
N VAL A 8 -51.95 17.56 -55.56
CA VAL A 8 -50.74 16.73 -55.33
C VAL A 8 -49.84 17.29 -54.21
N TRP A 9 -49.90 18.58 -53.89
CA TRP A 9 -49.02 19.19 -52.87
C TRP A 9 -49.46 18.93 -51.43
N ARG A 10 -50.75 18.70 -51.18
CA ARG A 10 -51.27 18.42 -49.83
C ARG A 10 -50.69 17.14 -49.20
N PRO A 11 -50.68 15.96 -49.86
CA PRO A 11 -50.11 14.75 -49.27
C PRO A 11 -48.59 14.87 -49.05
N MET A 12 -47.87 15.57 -49.94
CA MET A 12 -46.42 15.78 -49.78
C MET A 12 -46.10 16.69 -48.59
N ALA A 13 -46.89 17.74 -48.36
CA ALA A 13 -46.74 18.61 -47.20
C ALA A 13 -47.02 17.90 -45.87
N ILE A 14 -48.04 17.01 -45.83
CA ILE A 14 -48.35 16.20 -44.65
C ILE A 14 -47.21 15.23 -44.34
N LEU A 15 -46.68 14.53 -45.36
CA LEU A 15 -45.53 13.64 -45.19
C LEU A 15 -44.31 14.40 -44.66
N LEU A 16 -44.00 15.58 -45.23
CA LEU A 16 -42.89 16.41 -44.77
C LEU A 16 -43.06 16.83 -43.29
N GLN A 17 -44.26 17.24 -42.88
CA GLN A 17 -44.56 17.60 -41.49
C GLN A 17 -44.40 16.41 -40.53
N VAL A 18 -44.81 15.21 -40.93
CA VAL A 18 -44.65 13.98 -40.14
C VAL A 18 -43.17 13.62 -39.99
N PHE A 19 -42.37 13.72 -41.05
CA PHE A 19 -40.92 13.46 -40.96
C PHE A 19 -40.19 14.49 -40.09
N ILE A 20 -40.55 15.78 -40.20
CA ILE A 20 -39.98 16.84 -39.36
C ILE A 20 -40.36 16.60 -37.90
N SER A 21 -41.63 16.32 -37.60
CA SER A 21 -42.07 16.10 -36.22
C SER A 21 -41.46 14.83 -35.61
N ALA A 22 -41.35 13.74 -36.38
CA ALA A 22 -40.65 12.53 -35.95
C ALA A 22 -39.15 12.78 -35.71
N GLY A 23 -38.48 13.52 -36.61
CA GLY A 23 -37.08 13.89 -36.46
C GLY A 23 -36.82 14.75 -35.22
N VAL A 24 -37.69 15.72 -34.95
CA VAL A 24 -37.63 16.56 -33.73
C VAL A 24 -37.85 15.72 -32.48
N ALA A 25 -38.83 14.80 -32.49
CA ALA A 25 -39.09 13.93 -31.34
C ALA A 25 -37.90 13.00 -31.03
N ILE A 26 -37.28 12.40 -32.06
CA ILE A 26 -36.07 11.58 -31.91
C ILE A 26 -34.91 12.42 -31.36
N LEU A 27 -34.71 13.63 -31.90
CA LEU A 27 -33.65 14.52 -31.43
C LEU A 27 -33.85 14.94 -29.97
N ILE A 28 -35.07 15.30 -29.57
CA ILE A 28 -35.41 15.62 -28.18
C ILE A 28 -35.16 14.42 -27.26
N PHE A 29 -35.55 13.21 -27.68
CA PHE A 29 -35.33 12.00 -26.91
C PHE A 29 -33.83 11.71 -26.71
N VAL A 30 -33.03 11.77 -27.78
CA VAL A 30 -31.58 11.54 -27.73
C VAL A 30 -30.88 12.61 -26.88
N LEU A 31 -31.22 13.89 -27.06
CA LEU A 31 -30.66 14.98 -26.27
C LEU A 31 -31.04 14.87 -24.79
N GLY A 32 -32.29 14.51 -24.51
CA GLY A 32 -32.79 14.26 -23.15
C GLY A 32 -32.03 13.12 -22.47
N GLU A 33 -31.81 12.00 -23.18
CA GLU A 33 -31.07 10.86 -22.64
C GLU A 33 -29.59 11.21 -22.40
N VAL A 34 -28.95 11.93 -23.33
CA VAL A 34 -27.56 12.41 -23.15
C VAL A 34 -27.48 13.36 -21.96
N PHE A 35 -28.42 14.30 -21.82
CA PHE A 35 -28.46 15.23 -20.70
C PHE A 35 -28.65 14.52 -19.35
N ILE A 36 -29.57 13.56 -19.26
CA ILE A 36 -29.78 12.74 -18.05
C ILE A 36 -28.51 11.96 -17.71
N ARG A 37 -27.86 11.33 -18.70
CA ARG A 37 -26.60 10.59 -18.51
C ARG A 37 -25.47 11.51 -18.06
N GLN A 38 -25.37 12.72 -18.61
CA GLN A 38 -24.37 13.72 -18.20
C GLN A 38 -24.61 14.20 -16.77
N ARG A 39 -25.85 14.57 -16.41
CA ARG A 39 -26.20 14.98 -15.05
C ARG A 39 -25.96 13.87 -14.04
N ALA A 40 -26.29 12.62 -14.38
CA ALA A 40 -26.00 11.46 -13.53
C ALA A 40 -24.49 11.23 -13.36
N ARG A 41 -23.67 11.47 -14.39
CA ARG A 41 -22.20 11.40 -14.28
C ARG A 41 -21.65 12.53 -13.40
N GLN A 42 -22.19 13.74 -13.52
CA GLN A 42 -21.75 14.89 -12.75
C GLN A 42 -22.11 14.73 -11.27
N ALA A 43 -23.36 14.38 -10.96
CA ALA A 43 -23.80 14.10 -9.59
C ALA A 43 -22.97 12.97 -8.92
N LYS A 44 -22.52 11.99 -9.71
CA LYS A 44 -21.60 10.95 -9.22
C LYS A 44 -20.21 11.51 -8.88
N LYS A 45 -19.63 12.33 -9.75
CA LYS A 45 -18.34 12.98 -9.48
C LYS A 45 -18.40 13.83 -8.22
N GLU A 46 -19.45 14.64 -8.10
CA GLU A 46 -19.72 15.46 -6.92
C GLU A 46 -19.89 14.59 -5.66
N SER A 47 -20.58 13.45 -5.76
CA SER A 47 -20.70 12.51 -4.65
C SER A 47 -19.36 11.91 -4.23
N ILE A 48 -18.50 11.53 -5.19
CA ILE A 48 -17.15 11.02 -4.89
C ILE A 48 -16.33 12.10 -4.20
N GLU A 49 -16.29 13.31 -4.76
CA GLU A 49 -15.56 14.45 -4.21
C GLU A 49 -16.04 14.78 -2.80
N ALA A 50 -17.36 14.84 -2.57
CA ALA A 50 -17.94 15.07 -1.24
C ALA A 50 -17.54 13.99 -0.23
N THR A 51 -17.50 12.71 -0.65
CA THR A 51 -17.02 11.62 0.22
C THR A 51 -15.55 11.80 0.56
N TYR A 52 -14.67 12.13 -0.39
CA TYR A 52 -13.26 12.40 -0.08
C TYR A 52 -13.11 13.59 0.89
N GLN A 53 -13.81 14.71 0.66
CA GLN A 53 -13.75 15.89 1.53
C GLN A 53 -14.15 15.57 2.97
N LYS A 54 -15.21 14.80 3.13
CA LYS A 54 -15.72 14.32 4.43
C LYS A 54 -14.70 13.49 5.22
N TYR A 55 -13.82 12.77 4.53
CA TYR A 55 -12.76 11.96 5.15
C TYR A 55 -11.40 12.65 5.20
N ALA A 56 -11.24 13.81 4.56
CA ALA A 56 -9.94 14.43 4.37
C ALA A 56 -9.34 14.91 5.71
N GLU A 57 -10.14 15.52 6.58
CA GLU A 57 -9.71 15.93 7.94
C GLU A 57 -9.29 14.74 8.84
N PRO A 58 -10.11 13.69 9.05
CA PRO A 58 -9.69 12.57 9.89
C PRO A 58 -8.49 11.81 9.31
N LEU A 59 -8.37 11.70 7.98
CA LEU A 59 -7.18 11.15 7.32
C LEU A 59 -5.95 12.01 7.61
N MET A 60 -6.05 13.33 7.48
CA MET A 60 -4.96 14.26 7.76
C MET A 60 -4.47 14.13 9.20
N LEU A 61 -5.40 14.12 10.16
CA LEU A 61 -5.05 14.02 11.57
C LEU A 61 -4.35 12.69 11.87
N SER A 62 -4.89 11.57 11.37
CA SER A 62 -4.31 10.24 11.59
C SER A 62 -2.95 10.09 10.90
N ALA A 63 -2.82 10.56 9.65
CA ALA A 63 -1.57 10.56 8.91
C ALA A 63 -0.51 11.44 9.60
N SER A 64 -0.87 12.62 10.10
CA SER A 64 0.04 13.49 10.85
C SER A 64 0.54 12.84 12.14
N GLN A 65 -0.35 12.17 12.88
CA GLN A 65 0.03 11.44 14.09
C GLN A 65 1.00 10.30 13.79
N LEU A 66 0.74 9.53 12.72
CA LEU A 66 1.64 8.46 12.29
C LEU A 66 2.97 9.02 11.78
N PHE A 67 2.94 10.09 10.99
CA PHE A 67 4.14 10.76 10.47
C PHE A 67 5.08 11.16 11.60
N TRP A 68 4.60 11.86 12.62
CA TRP A 68 5.44 12.27 13.75
C TRP A 68 5.95 11.08 14.58
N ARG A 69 5.18 10.00 14.66
CA ARG A 69 5.64 8.76 15.30
C ARG A 69 6.78 8.10 14.51
N LEU A 70 6.68 8.07 13.20
CA LEU A 70 7.71 7.51 12.33
C LEU A 70 8.94 8.44 12.21
N ASP A 71 8.74 9.75 12.27
CA ASP A 71 9.82 10.74 12.41
C ASP A 71 10.62 10.45 13.68
N GLU A 72 9.96 10.24 14.82
CA GLU A 72 10.63 9.85 16.07
C GLU A 72 11.41 8.53 15.95
N VAL A 73 10.99 7.61 15.06
CA VAL A 73 11.68 6.34 14.84
C VAL A 73 12.93 6.52 13.98
N PHE A 74 12.89 7.33 12.92
CA PHE A 74 13.97 7.44 11.93
C PHE A 74 14.89 8.65 12.11
N ASN A 75 14.51 9.65 12.91
CA ASN A 75 15.30 10.86 13.09
C ASN A 75 16.54 10.57 13.97
N PRO A 76 17.76 11.01 13.59
CA PRO A 76 18.96 10.87 14.41
C PRO A 76 18.81 11.54 15.77
N GLY A 77 18.78 10.74 16.85
CA GLY A 77 18.47 11.19 18.21
C GLY A 77 17.03 10.95 18.65
N GLY A 78 16.22 10.36 17.77
CA GLY A 78 14.89 9.83 18.05
C GLY A 78 14.91 8.60 18.95
N ALA A 79 13.73 8.11 19.29
CA ALA A 79 13.55 7.06 20.27
C ALA A 79 13.30 5.68 19.65
N GLY A 80 13.74 5.42 18.41
CA GLY A 80 13.48 4.16 17.69
C GLY A 80 13.79 2.87 18.47
N TYR A 81 14.66 2.94 19.49
CA TYR A 81 15.02 1.85 20.38
C TYR A 81 13.83 1.13 21.04
N TYR A 82 12.66 1.77 21.22
CA TYR A 82 11.50 1.08 21.82
C TYR A 82 10.94 -0.03 20.93
N LEU A 83 11.34 -0.10 19.66
CA LEU A 83 10.98 -1.19 18.74
C LEU A 83 11.93 -2.39 18.85
N GLN A 84 13.08 -2.24 19.51
CA GLN A 84 14.04 -3.32 19.71
C GLN A 84 13.61 -4.24 20.85
N GLY A 85 13.84 -5.55 20.69
CA GLY A 85 13.51 -6.57 21.67
C GLY A 85 12.06 -7.08 21.57
N HIS A 86 11.89 -8.38 21.78
CA HIS A 86 10.58 -9.04 21.82
C HIS A 86 9.80 -8.75 23.12
N GLU A 87 10.49 -8.38 24.19
CA GLU A 87 9.89 -8.05 25.48
C GLU A 87 10.22 -6.62 25.89
N HIS A 88 9.18 -5.80 26.04
CA HIS A 88 9.31 -4.44 26.53
C HIS A 88 9.26 -4.45 28.06
N HIS A 89 10.42 -4.35 28.70
CA HIS A 89 10.53 -4.40 30.16
C HIS A 89 10.04 -3.10 30.82
N VAL A 90 10.07 -1.97 30.10
CA VAL A 90 9.65 -0.67 30.64
C VAL A 90 8.26 -0.30 30.12
N ARG A 91 7.37 0.18 31.01
CA ARG A 91 6.02 0.65 30.65
C ARG A 91 6.02 1.67 29.52
N TYR A 92 7.05 2.49 29.44
CA TYR A 92 7.23 3.49 28.40
C TYR A 92 7.40 2.88 27.01
N GLU A 93 8.21 1.83 26.88
CA GLU A 93 8.43 1.11 25.62
C GLU A 93 7.13 0.43 25.19
N ARG A 94 6.48 -0.31 26.10
CA ARG A 94 5.18 -0.95 25.84
C ARG A 94 4.14 0.06 25.34
N TYR A 95 4.04 1.21 26.00
CA TYR A 95 3.15 2.29 25.55
C TYR A 95 3.51 2.77 24.15
N LYS A 96 4.78 3.08 23.87
CA LYS A 96 5.19 3.58 22.55
C LYS A 96 4.94 2.56 21.45
N THR A 97 5.24 1.29 21.68
CA THR A 97 4.96 0.20 20.74
C THR A 97 3.46 0.12 20.46
N LEU A 98 2.63 0.00 21.51
CA LEU A 98 1.18 -0.11 21.35
C LEU A 98 0.56 1.13 20.68
N SER A 99 1.04 2.32 21.05
CA SER A 99 0.60 3.58 20.47
C SER A 99 1.06 3.75 19.00
N THR A 100 2.15 3.10 18.60
CA THR A 100 2.59 3.04 17.19
C THR A 100 1.65 2.14 16.39
N LEU A 101 1.35 0.94 16.90
CA LEU A 101 0.37 0.04 16.29
C LEU A 101 -1.00 0.70 16.13
N TYR A 102 -1.48 1.38 17.18
CA TYR A 102 -2.74 2.10 17.11
C TYR A 102 -2.77 3.15 16.00
N ARG A 103 -1.70 3.93 15.82
CA ARG A 103 -1.65 4.95 14.77
C ARG A 103 -1.66 4.34 13.37
N MET A 104 -0.90 3.26 13.16
CA MET A 104 -0.92 2.51 11.90
C MET A 104 -2.31 1.92 11.63
N ALA A 105 -2.91 1.27 12.62
CA ALA A 105 -4.24 0.68 12.52
C ALA A 105 -5.33 1.76 12.31
N SER A 106 -5.25 2.88 13.03
CA SER A 106 -6.18 4.00 12.91
C SER A 106 -6.18 4.58 11.49
N LEU A 107 -5.00 4.79 10.90
CA LEU A 107 -4.90 5.28 9.53
C LEU A 107 -5.48 4.26 8.53
N LEU A 108 -5.16 2.96 8.69
CA LEU A 108 -5.78 1.89 7.91
C LEU A 108 -7.31 1.87 8.05
N GLY A 109 -7.81 2.10 9.26
CA GLY A 109 -9.23 2.22 9.57
C GLY A 109 -9.88 3.36 8.79
N TRP A 110 -9.28 4.56 8.78
CA TRP A 110 -9.81 5.69 8.03
C TRP A 110 -9.79 5.48 6.52
N ILE A 111 -8.72 4.87 5.99
CA ILE A 111 -8.63 4.47 4.58
C ILE A 111 -9.74 3.46 4.26
N ARG A 112 -9.97 2.49 5.15
CA ARG A 112 -11.01 1.48 4.99
C ARG A 112 -12.42 2.09 5.03
N ALA A 113 -12.67 3.00 5.96
CA ALA A 113 -13.93 3.73 6.09
C ALA A 113 -14.26 4.49 4.78
N LEU A 114 -13.30 5.28 4.27
CA LEU A 114 -13.41 5.98 3.00
C LEU A 114 -13.73 4.99 1.85
N ARG A 115 -12.95 3.91 1.72
CA ARG A 115 -13.16 2.90 0.66
C ARG A 115 -14.52 2.24 0.75
N ARG A 116 -15.03 1.93 1.96
CA ARG A 116 -16.35 1.30 2.13
C ARG A 116 -17.48 2.23 1.71
N GLU A 117 -17.39 3.53 1.99
CA GLU A 117 -18.38 4.49 1.49
C GLU A 117 -18.29 4.66 -0.03
N LEU A 118 -17.07 4.73 -0.60
CA LEU A 118 -16.88 4.86 -2.05
C LEU A 118 -17.38 3.64 -2.84
N VAL A 119 -17.36 2.42 -2.27
CA VAL A 119 -17.88 1.21 -2.93
C VAL A 119 -19.36 1.34 -3.31
N PHE A 120 -20.15 2.12 -2.57
CA PHE A 120 -21.54 2.39 -2.90
C PHE A 120 -21.72 3.38 -4.05
N ILE A 121 -20.65 4.10 -4.43
CA ILE A 121 -20.63 5.09 -5.52
C ILE A 121 -19.93 4.48 -6.75
N ARG A 122 -20.71 3.91 -7.67
CA ARG A 122 -20.15 3.32 -8.91
C ARG A 122 -19.67 4.42 -9.87
N GLY A 123 -18.36 4.48 -10.14
CA GLY A 123 -17.76 5.38 -11.13
C GLY A 123 -16.24 5.37 -11.12
N SER A 124 -15.62 6.07 -12.06
CA SER A 124 -14.19 6.37 -12.04
C SER A 124 -13.93 7.61 -11.17
N ASN A 125 -12.81 7.60 -10.44
CA ASN A 125 -12.39 8.75 -9.64
C ASN A 125 -12.23 10.02 -10.51
N PRO A 126 -12.79 11.17 -10.09
CA PRO A 126 -12.54 12.44 -10.76
C PRO A 126 -11.06 12.83 -10.67
N ALA A 127 -10.59 13.64 -11.61
CA ALA A 127 -9.19 14.07 -11.66
C ALA A 127 -8.75 14.75 -10.35
N VAL A 128 -9.66 15.50 -9.70
CA VAL A 128 -9.42 16.23 -8.45
C VAL A 128 -8.99 15.33 -7.29
N VAL A 129 -9.45 14.07 -7.24
CA VAL A 129 -9.13 13.15 -6.14
C VAL A 129 -8.06 12.12 -6.51
N LYS A 130 -7.56 12.17 -7.76
CA LYS A 130 -6.60 11.18 -8.29
C LYS A 130 -5.28 11.19 -7.52
N ASP A 131 -4.81 12.37 -7.12
CA ASP A 131 -3.54 12.51 -6.41
C ASP A 131 -3.63 11.96 -4.99
N LEU A 132 -4.74 12.24 -4.30
CA LEU A 132 -5.03 11.67 -2.99
C LEU A 132 -5.19 10.14 -3.07
N ASP A 133 -5.98 9.64 -4.02
CA ASP A 133 -6.15 8.21 -4.24
C ASP A 133 -4.82 7.50 -4.53
N GLY A 134 -3.97 8.11 -5.37
CA GLY A 134 -2.61 7.63 -5.64
C GLY A 134 -1.72 7.63 -4.39
N ALA A 135 -1.85 8.63 -3.51
CA ALA A 135 -1.12 8.67 -2.25
C ALA A 135 -1.61 7.60 -1.25
N LEU A 136 -2.93 7.34 -1.18
CA LEU A 136 -3.50 6.25 -0.38
C LEU A 136 -3.01 4.88 -0.87
N GLU A 137 -2.96 4.65 -2.17
CA GLU A 137 -2.41 3.42 -2.76
C GLU A 137 -0.90 3.30 -2.54
N SER A 138 -0.18 4.42 -2.59
CA SER A 138 1.26 4.45 -2.30
C SER A 138 1.54 4.05 -0.84
N TYR A 139 0.75 4.55 0.11
CA TYR A 139 0.83 4.14 1.52
C TYR A 139 0.52 2.65 1.69
N ALA A 140 -0.60 2.18 1.13
CA ALA A 140 -0.98 0.77 1.23
C ALA A 140 0.08 -0.17 0.60
N SER A 141 0.75 0.29 -0.46
CA SER A 141 1.81 -0.46 -1.13
C SER A 141 3.14 -0.41 -0.38
N ALA A 142 3.49 0.71 0.23
CA ALA A 142 4.70 0.85 1.03
C ALA A 142 4.64 0.06 2.34
N LEU A 143 3.45 0.04 2.95
CA LEU A 143 3.19 -0.77 4.14
C LEU A 143 3.05 -2.25 3.80
N ALA A 144 2.70 -2.61 2.56
CA ALA A 144 2.66 -4.01 2.17
C ALA A 144 4.07 -4.58 1.97
N ASP A 145 4.23 -5.86 2.26
CA ASP A 145 5.41 -6.59 1.80
C ASP A 145 5.38 -6.75 0.28
N GLY A 146 6.54 -6.67 -0.37
CA GLY A 146 6.64 -6.58 -1.82
C GLY A 146 7.84 -7.29 -2.41
N ARG A 147 7.82 -7.48 -3.73
CA ARG A 147 8.88 -8.13 -4.55
C ARG A 147 10.28 -7.51 -4.42
N ARG A 148 10.41 -6.41 -3.69
CA ARG A 148 11.67 -5.71 -3.43
C ARG A 148 12.62 -6.56 -2.59
N VAL A 149 12.12 -7.37 -1.66
CA VAL A 149 12.99 -8.19 -0.80
C VAL A 149 13.66 -9.29 -1.61
N GLU A 150 12.88 -10.01 -2.42
CA GLU A 150 13.37 -11.04 -3.35
C GLU A 150 14.40 -10.48 -4.33
N THR A 151 14.13 -9.29 -4.89
CA THR A 151 15.03 -8.60 -5.81
C THR A 151 16.35 -8.23 -5.13
N ARG A 152 16.29 -7.60 -3.96
CA ARG A 152 17.47 -7.20 -3.20
C ARG A 152 18.31 -8.40 -2.76
N MET A 153 17.66 -9.48 -2.35
CA MET A 153 18.33 -10.74 -1.99
C MET A 153 19.21 -11.21 -3.15
N VAL A 154 18.66 -11.26 -4.37
CA VAL A 154 19.41 -11.66 -5.56
C VAL A 154 20.51 -10.67 -5.91
N GLU A 155 20.25 -9.36 -5.87
CA GLU A 155 21.28 -8.34 -6.11
C GLU A 155 22.45 -8.47 -5.12
N SER A 156 22.14 -8.74 -3.85
CA SER A 156 23.14 -8.93 -2.80
C SER A 156 23.98 -10.19 -3.05
N LEU A 157 23.35 -11.28 -3.50
CA LEU A 157 24.05 -12.53 -3.85
C LEU A 157 24.89 -12.39 -5.13
N ILE A 158 24.37 -11.70 -6.17
CA ILE A 158 25.11 -11.39 -7.40
C ILE A 158 26.39 -10.61 -7.06
N HIS A 159 26.27 -9.59 -6.21
CA HIS A 159 27.40 -8.81 -5.76
C HIS A 159 28.37 -9.64 -4.90
N LEU A 160 27.84 -10.44 -3.96
CA LEU A 160 28.65 -11.29 -3.06
C LEU A 160 29.49 -12.32 -3.83
N TRP A 161 28.90 -12.95 -4.84
CA TRP A 161 29.52 -14.01 -5.63
C TRP A 161 30.20 -13.51 -6.91
N LEU A 162 30.29 -12.19 -7.08
CA LEU A 162 30.94 -11.55 -8.23
C LEU A 162 30.39 -12.03 -9.58
N ILE A 163 29.08 -12.30 -9.63
CA ILE A 163 28.42 -12.80 -10.85
C ILE A 163 28.43 -11.69 -11.91
N ARG A 164 29.18 -11.90 -12.98
CA ARG A 164 29.26 -10.96 -14.11
C ARG A 164 28.17 -11.29 -15.13
N ALA A 165 27.03 -10.64 -14.99
CA ALA A 165 25.97 -10.70 -15.99
C ALA A 165 26.05 -9.48 -16.93
N ASN A 166 26.10 -9.72 -18.24
CA ASN A 166 26.01 -8.66 -19.23
C ASN A 166 24.54 -8.25 -19.35
N HIS A 167 24.20 -7.05 -18.85
CA HIS A 167 22.85 -6.47 -18.89
C HIS A 167 21.78 -7.30 -18.13
N LEU A 168 21.61 -6.99 -16.85
CA LEU A 168 20.48 -7.50 -16.06
C LEU A 168 19.24 -6.63 -16.28
N SER A 169 18.22 -7.16 -16.93
CA SER A 169 16.92 -6.48 -16.94
C SER A 169 16.27 -6.63 -15.55
N PRO A 170 15.51 -5.62 -15.08
CA PRO A 170 14.80 -5.71 -13.79
C PRO A 170 13.87 -6.91 -13.70
N GLU A 171 13.29 -7.33 -14.83
CA GLU A 171 12.39 -8.49 -14.89
C GLU A 171 13.12 -9.81 -14.67
N VAL A 172 14.34 -9.96 -15.21
CA VAL A 172 15.17 -11.15 -14.97
C VAL A 172 15.57 -11.25 -13.49
N ILE A 173 15.97 -10.14 -12.87
CA ILE A 173 16.29 -10.11 -11.43
C ILE A 173 15.06 -10.48 -10.59
N ALA A 174 13.89 -9.93 -10.92
CA ALA A 174 12.66 -10.23 -10.19
C ALA A 174 12.29 -11.73 -10.28
N GLN A 175 12.41 -12.34 -11.47
CA GLN A 175 12.15 -13.78 -11.64
C GLN A 175 13.17 -14.64 -10.88
N ALA A 176 14.45 -14.27 -10.94
CA ALA A 176 15.49 -14.92 -10.16
C ALA A 176 15.24 -14.80 -8.64
N GLY A 177 14.69 -13.66 -8.19
CA GLY A 177 14.29 -13.42 -6.81
C GLY A 177 13.21 -14.41 -6.34
N ILE A 178 12.14 -14.53 -7.11
CA ILE A 178 11.04 -15.48 -6.84
C ILE A 178 11.57 -16.92 -6.79
N GLN A 179 12.44 -17.29 -7.74
CA GLN A 179 13.04 -18.64 -7.78
C GLN A 179 13.93 -18.90 -6.55
N THR A 180 14.76 -17.93 -6.17
CA THR A 180 15.63 -18.01 -4.99
C THR A 180 14.79 -18.16 -3.71
N ALA A 181 13.76 -17.33 -3.53
CA ALA A 181 12.86 -17.42 -2.38
C ALA A 181 12.17 -18.79 -2.30
N ARG A 182 11.77 -19.36 -3.44
CA ARG A 182 11.19 -20.70 -3.51
C ARG A 182 12.18 -21.80 -3.10
N GLN A 183 13.44 -21.72 -3.55
CA GLN A 183 14.48 -22.67 -3.16
C GLN A 183 14.74 -22.62 -1.65
N VAL A 184 14.84 -21.41 -1.09
CA VAL A 184 14.95 -21.21 0.36
C VAL A 184 13.77 -21.84 1.08
N ALA A 185 12.54 -21.51 0.68
CA ALA A 185 11.33 -22.05 1.31
C ALA A 185 11.27 -23.59 1.27
N TYR A 186 11.66 -24.19 0.15
CA TYR A 186 11.71 -25.65 0.01
C TYR A 186 12.74 -26.28 0.96
N ALA A 187 13.96 -25.74 1.01
CA ALA A 187 15.01 -26.22 1.90
C ALA A 187 14.62 -26.09 3.38
N LEU A 188 14.02 -24.96 3.77
CA LEU A 188 13.52 -24.75 5.13
C LEU A 188 12.40 -25.74 5.50
N HIS A 189 11.47 -25.99 4.58
CA HIS A 189 10.38 -26.95 4.78
C HIS A 189 10.90 -28.38 4.90
N GLU A 190 11.81 -28.81 4.02
CA GLU A 190 12.38 -30.15 4.05
C GLU A 190 13.11 -30.42 5.38
N LYS A 191 13.84 -29.42 5.87
CA LYS A 191 14.64 -29.52 7.09
C LYS A 191 13.89 -29.13 8.36
N GLN A 192 12.62 -28.72 8.25
CA GLN A 192 11.74 -28.32 9.35
C GLN A 192 12.35 -27.22 10.24
N VAL A 193 12.99 -26.23 9.62
CA VAL A 193 13.55 -25.06 10.32
C VAL A 193 12.92 -23.76 9.82
N SER A 194 12.87 -22.74 10.67
CA SER A 194 12.23 -21.46 10.33
C SER A 194 13.14 -20.47 9.61
N SER A 195 14.45 -20.73 9.53
CA SER A 195 15.41 -19.80 8.92
C SER A 195 16.69 -20.51 8.48
N VAL A 196 17.36 -19.98 7.45
CA VAL A 196 18.58 -20.57 6.87
C VAL A 196 19.72 -20.61 7.89
N LYS A 197 19.73 -19.67 8.84
CA LYS A 197 20.67 -19.65 10.00
C LYS A 197 20.63 -20.93 10.84
N TYR A 198 19.48 -21.63 10.85
CA TYR A 198 19.27 -22.85 11.64
C TYR A 198 19.56 -24.14 10.86
N LEU A 199 19.89 -24.04 9.58
CA LEU A 199 20.40 -25.17 8.80
C LEU A 199 21.81 -25.57 9.26
N SER A 200 22.17 -26.83 9.08
CA SER A 200 23.56 -27.28 9.29
C SER A 200 24.50 -26.56 8.31
N GLU A 201 25.79 -26.41 8.63
CA GLU A 201 26.73 -25.75 7.72
C GLU A 201 26.83 -26.45 6.35
N ALA A 202 26.69 -27.78 6.34
CA ALA A 202 26.64 -28.56 5.12
C ALA A 202 25.39 -28.24 4.28
N ASP A 203 24.22 -28.13 4.91
CA ASP A 203 22.97 -27.75 4.23
C ASP A 203 22.99 -26.28 3.77
N GLN A 204 23.58 -25.37 4.56
CA GLN A 204 23.78 -23.96 4.17
C GLN A 204 24.64 -23.86 2.90
N LEU A 205 25.72 -24.64 2.82
CA LEU A 205 26.60 -24.66 1.66
C LEU A 205 25.90 -25.27 0.45
N ALA A 206 25.18 -26.38 0.65
CA ALA A 206 24.41 -27.05 -0.40
C ALA A 206 23.36 -26.11 -0.99
N LEU A 207 22.57 -25.43 -0.14
CA LEU A 207 21.58 -24.43 -0.57
C LEU A 207 22.23 -23.25 -1.29
N SER A 208 23.34 -22.72 -0.77
CA SER A 208 24.07 -21.62 -1.41
C SER A 208 24.57 -22.01 -2.80
N ARG A 209 25.06 -23.24 -2.97
CA ARG A 209 25.50 -23.77 -4.27
C ARG A 209 24.32 -23.92 -5.23
N GLU A 210 23.21 -24.49 -4.77
CA GLU A 210 22.01 -24.65 -5.61
C GLU A 210 21.47 -23.31 -6.11
N ILE A 211 21.45 -22.30 -5.24
CA ILE A 211 21.04 -20.94 -5.60
C ILE A 211 22.05 -20.31 -6.56
N ALA A 212 23.35 -20.45 -6.31
CA ALA A 212 24.39 -19.94 -7.21
C ALA A 212 24.30 -20.56 -8.61
N ASP A 213 24.09 -21.87 -8.71
CA ASP A 213 23.93 -22.59 -9.98
C ASP A 213 22.64 -22.15 -10.71
N SER A 214 21.55 -21.99 -9.96
CA SER A 214 20.28 -21.46 -10.47
C SER A 214 20.42 -20.04 -11.02
N LEU A 215 21.04 -19.14 -10.25
CA LEU A 215 21.29 -17.76 -10.66
C LEU A 215 22.20 -17.70 -11.88
N THR A 216 23.33 -18.40 -11.87
CA THR A 216 24.27 -18.37 -13.00
C THR A 216 23.68 -19.01 -14.26
N GLY A 217 22.85 -20.04 -14.12
CA GLY A 217 22.06 -20.62 -15.20
C GLY A 217 21.03 -19.63 -15.79
N ALA A 218 20.24 -18.99 -14.93
CA ALA A 218 19.26 -17.98 -15.36
C ALA A 218 19.92 -16.76 -16.03
N LEU A 219 21.10 -16.38 -15.56
CA LEU A 219 21.88 -15.24 -16.07
C LEU A 219 22.84 -15.61 -17.21
N SER A 220 22.90 -16.89 -17.60
CA SER A 220 23.78 -17.41 -18.65
C SER A 220 25.26 -17.01 -18.46
N CYS A 221 25.76 -17.10 -17.23
CA CYS A 221 27.13 -16.73 -16.88
C CYS A 221 27.91 -17.91 -16.29
N ALA A 222 29.20 -17.69 -16.01
CA ALA A 222 30.07 -18.74 -15.49
C ALA A 222 29.63 -19.16 -14.06
N PRO A 223 29.73 -20.45 -13.72
CA PRO A 223 29.44 -20.93 -12.36
C PRO A 223 30.29 -20.23 -11.30
N VAL A 224 29.73 -20.07 -10.10
CA VAL A 224 30.45 -19.52 -8.95
C VAL A 224 31.48 -20.54 -8.45
N ALA A 225 32.71 -20.11 -8.21
CA ALA A 225 33.78 -20.98 -7.71
C ALA A 225 33.44 -21.53 -6.31
N ASP A 226 33.69 -22.82 -6.09
CA ASP A 226 33.33 -23.50 -4.83
C ASP A 226 34.05 -22.91 -3.60
N ASP A 227 35.30 -22.49 -3.77
CA ASP A 227 36.08 -21.85 -2.70
C ASP A 227 35.47 -20.50 -2.30
N LEU A 228 34.95 -19.73 -3.27
CA LEU A 228 34.27 -18.46 -3.00
C LEU A 228 32.95 -18.69 -2.25
N LEU A 229 32.19 -19.74 -2.61
CA LEU A 229 30.96 -20.10 -1.89
C LEU A 229 31.25 -20.47 -0.43
N LYS A 230 32.30 -21.27 -0.18
CA LYS A 230 32.73 -21.64 1.18
C LYS A 230 33.19 -20.42 1.97
N GLU A 231 33.96 -19.52 1.37
CA GLU A 231 34.44 -18.30 2.01
C GLU A 231 33.29 -17.35 2.37
N THR A 232 32.29 -17.22 1.50
CA THR A 232 31.21 -16.24 1.64
C THR A 232 29.94 -16.77 2.31
N ILE A 233 29.90 -18.05 2.70
CA ILE A 233 28.70 -18.73 3.21
C ILE A 233 28.00 -17.97 4.33
N LYS A 234 28.73 -17.44 5.31
CA LYS A 234 28.13 -16.73 6.44
C LYS A 234 27.41 -15.45 6.01
N ARG A 235 27.96 -14.74 5.01
CA ARG A 235 27.32 -13.55 4.42
C ARG A 235 26.12 -13.93 3.54
N ALA A 236 26.23 -15.00 2.76
CA ALA A 236 25.12 -15.51 1.97
C ALA A 236 23.95 -15.91 2.88
N VAL A 237 24.21 -16.59 4.00
CA VAL A 237 23.18 -16.95 4.99
C VAL A 237 22.46 -15.71 5.54
N VAL A 238 23.14 -14.59 5.76
CA VAL A 238 22.49 -13.33 6.16
C VAL A 238 21.51 -12.86 5.08
N TYR A 239 21.95 -12.80 3.81
CA TYR A 239 21.09 -12.39 2.70
C TYR A 239 19.95 -13.37 2.41
N LEU A 240 20.12 -14.66 2.72
CA LEU A 240 19.07 -15.68 2.55
C LEU A 240 18.13 -15.78 3.77
N SER A 241 18.46 -15.10 4.87
CA SER A 241 17.68 -15.12 6.11
C SER A 241 17.08 -13.76 6.45
N VAL A 242 16.74 -12.97 5.43
CA VAL A 242 16.12 -11.64 5.60
C VAL A 242 14.87 -11.78 6.45
N ARG A 243 14.77 -10.98 7.51
CA ARG A 243 13.52 -10.86 8.29
C ARG A 243 12.52 -10.04 7.50
N GLU A 244 11.31 -10.56 7.41
CA GLU A 244 10.17 -9.98 6.70
C GLU A 244 8.95 -10.00 7.62
N ALA A 245 7.99 -9.10 7.39
CA ALA A 245 6.74 -9.07 8.15
C ALA A 245 5.56 -9.75 7.41
N TRP A 246 5.69 -10.02 6.10
CA TRP A 246 4.67 -10.68 5.28
C TRP A 246 3.33 -9.94 5.29
N PHE A 247 3.33 -8.61 5.37
CA PHE A 247 2.11 -7.83 5.60
C PHE A 247 1.33 -7.55 4.30
N TYR A 248 0.21 -8.23 4.09
CA TYR A 248 -0.55 -8.13 2.82
C TYR A 248 -1.70 -7.10 2.83
N ARG A 249 -2.15 -6.72 1.63
CA ARG A 249 -3.29 -5.78 1.42
C ARG A 249 -4.61 -6.29 2.00
N ASP A 250 -4.84 -7.60 1.98
CA ASP A 250 -6.03 -8.18 2.60
C ASP A 250 -5.97 -8.05 4.13
N TRP A 251 -4.78 -8.12 4.71
CA TRP A 251 -4.58 -7.92 6.14
C TRP A 251 -4.76 -6.46 6.53
N GLN A 252 -4.29 -5.53 5.72
CA GLN A 252 -4.59 -4.11 5.88
C GLN A 252 -6.10 -3.84 5.90
N SER A 253 -6.85 -4.49 5.00
CA SER A 253 -8.31 -4.35 4.95
C SER A 253 -8.98 -4.96 6.19
N GLY A 254 -8.54 -6.15 6.61
CA GLY A 254 -9.03 -6.80 7.83
C GLY A 254 -8.77 -5.97 9.10
N ILE A 255 -7.58 -5.41 9.24
CA ILE A 255 -7.23 -4.50 10.33
C ILE A 255 -8.08 -3.23 10.26
N GLY A 256 -8.25 -2.64 9.07
CA GLY A 256 -9.12 -1.49 8.89
C GLY A 256 -10.58 -1.79 9.29
N ASP A 257 -11.07 -3.00 8.99
CA ASP A 257 -12.41 -3.45 9.38
C ASP A 257 -12.56 -3.61 10.90
N LEU A 258 -11.51 -4.02 11.62
CA LEU A 258 -11.50 -4.05 13.10
C LEU A 258 -11.57 -2.65 13.72
N MET A 259 -11.01 -1.65 13.04
CA MET A 259 -10.89 -0.30 13.57
C MET A 259 -12.14 0.56 13.38
N ILE A 260 -13.04 0.18 12.47
CA ILE A 260 -14.22 1.00 12.13
C ILE A 260 -15.45 0.63 12.98
N LYS A 261 -16.20 1.65 13.38
CA LYS A 261 -17.54 1.52 13.97
C LYS A 261 -18.54 2.33 13.14
N GLN A 262 -19.71 1.75 12.89
CA GLN A 262 -20.76 2.44 12.15
C GLN A 262 -21.45 3.47 13.05
N VAL A 263 -21.67 4.68 12.53
CA VAL A 263 -22.32 5.77 13.26
C VAL A 263 -23.51 6.28 12.47
N LYS A 264 -24.64 6.48 13.15
CA LYS A 264 -25.88 7.02 12.55
C LYS A 264 -26.00 8.51 12.86
N GLY A 265 -26.45 9.30 11.88
CA GLY A 265 -26.74 10.72 12.05
C GLY A 265 -25.51 11.63 12.10
N SER A 266 -24.33 11.11 11.77
CA SER A 266 -23.11 11.89 11.55
C SER A 266 -23.02 12.31 10.08
N GLN A 267 -22.15 13.28 9.77
CA GLN A 267 -21.76 13.53 8.38
C GLN A 267 -21.09 12.30 7.76
N ARG A 268 -20.54 11.38 8.58
CA ARG A 268 -19.92 10.10 8.20
C ARG A 268 -20.57 8.84 8.74
N ASP A 269 -20.54 7.78 7.92
CA ASP A 269 -21.16 6.50 8.25
C ASP A 269 -20.24 5.68 9.16
N PHE A 270 -18.95 6.01 9.19
CA PHE A 270 -17.94 5.30 9.95
C PHE A 270 -17.06 6.25 10.78
N GLU A 271 -16.76 5.83 12.00
CA GLU A 271 -15.74 6.41 12.89
C GLU A 271 -14.70 5.33 13.23
N ILE A 272 -13.58 5.76 13.82
CA ILE A 272 -12.55 4.84 14.33
C ILE A 272 -12.71 4.64 15.84
N ILE A 273 -12.45 3.41 16.31
CA ILE A 273 -12.41 3.10 17.74
C ILE A 273 -11.31 3.92 18.43
N GLY A 274 -11.51 4.26 19.71
CA GLY A 274 -10.53 5.04 20.45
C GLY A 274 -9.31 4.22 20.85
N TYR A 275 -8.24 4.90 21.30
CA TYR A 275 -7.04 4.22 21.83
C TYR A 275 -7.37 3.27 22.98
N LYS A 276 -8.30 3.65 23.87
CA LYS A 276 -8.78 2.80 24.96
C LYS A 276 -9.37 1.49 24.44
N ASP A 277 -10.29 1.58 23.47
CA ASP A 277 -10.95 0.41 22.88
C ASP A 277 -9.92 -0.50 22.17
N PHE A 278 -8.92 0.10 21.53
CA PHE A 278 -7.81 -0.63 20.90
C PHE A 278 -6.91 -1.34 21.93
N GLU A 279 -6.60 -0.69 23.04
CA GLU A 279 -5.83 -1.32 24.14
C GLU A 279 -6.60 -2.49 24.75
N GLU A 280 -7.91 -2.32 25.00
CA GLU A 280 -8.79 -3.41 25.44
C GLU A 280 -8.84 -4.56 24.42
N MET A 281 -8.81 -4.26 23.12
CA MET A 281 -8.73 -5.27 22.05
C MET A 281 -7.41 -6.05 22.08
N CYS A 282 -6.29 -5.37 22.35
CA CYS A 282 -4.97 -5.99 22.46
C CYS A 282 -4.84 -6.89 23.70
N ASP A 283 -5.47 -6.50 24.82
CA ASP A 283 -5.46 -7.27 26.07
C ASP A 283 -6.58 -8.33 26.13
N GLY A 284 -7.54 -8.28 25.20
CA GLY A 284 -8.67 -9.19 25.12
C GLY A 284 -8.28 -10.65 24.82
N GLN A 285 -9.24 -11.56 24.94
CA GLN A 285 -9.04 -12.99 24.63
C GLN A 285 -9.66 -13.41 23.29
N GLU A 286 -10.17 -12.48 22.49
CA GLU A 286 -10.78 -12.80 21.21
C GLU A 286 -9.70 -13.13 20.17
N GLU A 287 -9.44 -14.43 20.00
CA GLU A 287 -8.37 -14.96 19.15
C GLU A 287 -8.41 -14.40 17.71
N VAL A 288 -9.62 -14.21 17.16
CA VAL A 288 -9.80 -13.67 15.82
C VAL A 288 -9.21 -12.27 15.69
N GLN A 289 -9.44 -11.38 16.66
CA GLN A 289 -8.92 -10.01 16.65
C GLN A 289 -7.40 -10.01 16.85
N LEU A 290 -6.92 -10.83 17.79
CA LEU A 290 -5.50 -10.97 18.10
C LEU A 290 -4.67 -11.44 16.90
N ILE A 291 -5.22 -12.28 16.02
CA ILE A 291 -4.51 -12.71 14.80
C ILE A 291 -4.17 -11.51 13.90
N TRP A 292 -5.10 -10.58 13.70
CA TRP A 292 -4.86 -9.40 12.86
C TRP A 292 -3.89 -8.42 13.51
N LEU A 293 -3.98 -8.24 14.83
CA LEU A 293 -3.07 -7.38 15.57
C LEU A 293 -1.65 -7.94 15.60
N ARG A 294 -1.47 -9.25 15.74
CA ARG A 294 -0.15 -9.92 15.63
C ARG A 294 0.50 -9.72 14.26
N ARG A 295 -0.30 -9.75 13.19
CA ARG A 295 0.19 -9.47 11.82
C ARG A 295 0.69 -8.04 11.68
N LEU A 296 -0.01 -7.06 12.26
CA LEU A 296 0.48 -5.67 12.29
C LEU A 296 1.72 -5.53 13.16
N TYR A 297 1.74 -6.21 14.32
CA TYR A 297 2.87 -6.19 15.24
C TYR A 297 4.16 -6.72 14.61
N ALA A 298 4.08 -7.75 13.77
CA ALA A 298 5.24 -8.31 13.06
C ALA A 298 6.02 -7.28 12.21
N VAL A 299 5.38 -6.18 11.79
CA VAL A 299 6.03 -5.08 11.05
C VAL A 299 7.05 -4.34 11.93
N ILE A 300 6.82 -4.27 13.24
CA ILE A 300 7.63 -3.48 14.17
C ILE A 300 8.23 -4.28 15.35
N ASP A 301 7.89 -5.57 15.46
CA ASP A 301 8.37 -6.46 16.52
C ASP A 301 9.88 -6.69 16.41
N ASP A 302 10.61 -6.41 17.49
CA ASP A 302 12.07 -6.56 17.55
C ASP A 302 12.76 -6.00 16.29
N LEU A 303 12.45 -4.75 15.98
CA LEU A 303 12.96 -4.02 14.83
C LEU A 303 14.07 -3.07 15.27
N ASP A 304 15.29 -3.38 14.85
CA ASP A 304 16.44 -2.47 14.98
C ASP A 304 16.53 -1.58 13.74
N VAL A 305 16.02 -0.35 13.83
CA VAL A 305 15.96 0.61 12.71
C VAL A 305 17.33 1.16 12.29
N ASP A 306 18.32 1.08 13.18
CA ASP A 306 19.71 1.44 12.91
C ASP A 306 20.55 0.21 12.46
N GLY A 307 19.91 -0.96 12.42
CA GLY A 307 20.52 -2.23 12.07
C GLY A 307 20.78 -2.41 10.56
N ASP A 308 21.19 -3.63 10.20
CA ASP A 308 21.49 -3.98 8.81
C ASP A 308 20.22 -4.21 7.98
N ARG A 309 19.92 -3.26 7.09
CA ARG A 309 18.81 -3.30 6.11
C ARG A 309 18.87 -4.47 5.12
N PHE A 310 20.03 -5.12 4.99
CA PHE A 310 20.16 -6.36 4.20
C PHE A 310 19.69 -7.60 4.97
N SER A 311 19.64 -7.53 6.30
CA SER A 311 19.21 -8.63 7.17
C SER A 311 17.76 -8.49 7.65
N ASP A 312 17.19 -7.30 7.57
CA ASP A 312 15.81 -7.01 7.98
C ASP A 312 15.15 -6.01 7.01
N SER A 313 14.26 -6.51 6.16
CA SER A 313 13.58 -5.70 5.13
C SER A 313 12.52 -4.78 5.71
N ARG A 314 12.08 -5.05 6.95
CA ARG A 314 11.03 -4.28 7.63
C ARG A 314 11.48 -2.85 7.93
N ILE A 315 12.78 -2.62 8.07
CA ILE A 315 13.36 -1.27 8.24
C ILE A 315 13.01 -0.41 7.03
N ASP A 316 13.23 -0.93 5.82
CA ASP A 316 12.88 -0.23 4.58
C ASP A 316 11.38 -0.16 4.37
N GLN A 317 10.63 -1.21 4.67
CA GLN A 317 9.16 -1.19 4.61
C GLN A 317 8.60 -0.06 5.47
N LEU A 318 9.08 0.09 6.71
CA LEU A 318 8.63 1.12 7.64
C LEU A 318 9.09 2.52 7.21
N HIS A 319 10.30 2.64 6.64
CA HIS A 319 10.80 3.91 6.10
C HIS A 319 10.03 4.34 4.85
N GLU A 320 9.74 3.44 3.93
CA GLU A 320 8.89 3.73 2.77
C GLU A 320 7.47 4.09 3.21
N THR A 321 6.95 3.45 4.26
CA THR A 321 5.66 3.81 4.87
C THR A 321 5.69 5.23 5.43
N TYR A 322 6.80 5.63 6.06
CA TYR A 322 7.01 7.00 6.53
C TYR A 322 6.99 8.02 5.37
N LEU A 323 7.73 7.76 4.30
CA LEU A 323 7.74 8.60 3.10
C LEU A 323 6.35 8.66 2.43
N ALA A 324 5.66 7.53 2.33
CA ALA A 324 4.32 7.47 1.76
C ALA A 324 3.29 8.21 2.63
N THR A 325 3.44 8.18 3.95
CA THR A 325 2.62 8.98 4.88
C THR A 325 2.86 10.48 4.66
N ALA A 326 4.11 10.90 4.46
CA ALA A 326 4.45 12.29 4.14
C ALA A 326 3.81 12.73 2.80
N LYS A 327 3.88 11.90 1.75
CA LYS A 327 3.20 12.14 0.46
C LYS A 327 1.67 12.23 0.60
N MET A 328 1.08 11.42 1.48
CA MET A 328 -0.35 11.49 1.77
C MET A 328 -0.74 12.82 2.41
N ILE A 329 0.06 13.31 3.37
CA ILE A 329 -0.14 14.64 3.98
C ILE A 329 -0.02 15.74 2.92
N GLU A 330 0.97 15.67 2.05
CA GLU A 330 1.14 16.62 0.94
C GLU A 330 -0.07 16.61 -0.02
N ALA A 331 -0.54 15.42 -0.45
CA ALA A 331 -1.70 15.29 -1.32
C ALA A 331 -2.99 15.82 -0.68
N LEU A 332 -3.19 15.56 0.62
CA LEU A 332 -4.31 16.11 1.38
C LEU A 332 -4.21 17.64 1.51
N HIS A 333 -3.01 18.20 1.65
CA HIS A 333 -2.80 19.66 1.71
C HIS A 333 -3.20 20.36 0.40
N GLN A 334 -2.92 19.72 -0.74
CA GLN A 334 -3.25 20.22 -2.07
C GLN A 334 -4.76 20.16 -2.37
N SER A 335 -5.53 19.41 -1.58
CA SER A 335 -6.99 19.43 -1.65
C SER A 335 -7.53 20.68 -0.94
N ASP A 336 -8.33 21.48 -1.66
CA ASP A 336 -8.94 22.74 -1.17
C ASP A 336 -9.64 22.59 0.19
N SER A 337 -10.11 21.39 0.52
CA SER A 337 -10.83 21.10 1.77
C SER A 337 -9.98 21.09 3.04
N VAL A 338 -8.65 20.87 2.96
CA VAL A 338 -7.79 20.64 4.14
C VAL A 338 -6.61 21.61 4.23
N GLN A 339 -6.42 22.47 3.22
CA GLN A 339 -5.26 23.35 3.13
C GLN A 339 -4.97 24.17 4.40
N SER A 340 -6.00 24.55 5.17
CA SER A 340 -5.91 25.39 6.37
C SER A 340 -5.71 24.65 7.70
N GLN A 341 -5.79 23.32 7.72
CA GLN A 341 -5.80 22.54 8.98
C GLN A 341 -4.43 21.96 9.37
N ILE A 342 -3.46 21.96 8.46
CA ILE A 342 -2.12 21.41 8.73
C ILE A 342 -1.27 22.43 9.46
N PRO A 343 -0.73 22.12 10.65
CA PRO A 343 0.22 23.00 11.30
C PRO A 343 1.46 23.22 10.41
N GLU A 344 1.91 24.47 10.31
CA GLU A 344 3.08 24.85 9.50
C GLU A 344 4.34 24.05 9.89
N SER A 345 4.47 23.66 11.16
CA SER A 345 5.53 22.76 11.62
C SER A 345 5.49 21.38 10.97
N THR A 346 4.29 20.80 10.81
CA THR A 346 4.11 19.50 10.15
C THR A 346 4.42 19.60 8.67
N ARG A 347 3.97 20.69 8.01
CA ARG A 347 4.28 20.94 6.60
C ARG A 347 5.79 21.06 6.36
N ASN A 348 6.49 21.81 7.19
CA ASN A 348 7.94 21.99 7.08
C ASN A 348 8.72 20.69 7.36
N ALA A 349 8.23 19.85 8.28
CA ALA A 349 8.80 18.53 8.51
C ALA A 349 8.60 17.61 7.30
N VAL A 350 7.37 17.52 6.79
CA VAL A 350 7.03 16.72 5.58
C VAL A 350 7.88 17.14 4.39
N ASN A 351 7.98 18.43 4.09
CA ASN A 351 8.78 18.93 2.97
C ASN A 351 10.26 18.54 3.09
N ARG A 352 10.83 18.61 4.31
CA ARG A 352 12.23 18.25 4.56
C ARG A 352 12.48 16.77 4.28
N VAL A 353 11.56 15.91 4.71
CA VAL A 353 11.64 14.45 4.52
C VAL A 353 11.53 14.11 3.05
N LEU A 354 10.57 14.70 2.34
CA LEU A 354 10.37 14.48 0.92
C LEU A 354 11.52 15.02 0.04
N GLN A 355 12.24 16.05 0.50
CA GLN A 355 13.43 16.57 -0.19
C GLN A 355 14.69 15.72 0.06
N ALA A 356 14.72 14.95 1.15
CA ALA A 356 15.86 14.10 1.52
C ALA A 356 15.77 12.69 0.91
N ALA A 357 14.57 12.28 0.49
CA ALA A 357 14.29 11.02 -0.20
C ALA A 357 14.52 11.13 -1.70
#